data_AF-D5U1T1-F1
#
_entry.id   AF-D5U1T1-F1
#
_cell.length_a   1.000
_cell.length_b   1.000
_cell.length_c   1.000
_cell.angle_alpha   90.00
_cell.angle_beta   90.00
_cell.angle_gamma   90.00
#
_symmetry.space_group_name_H-M   'P 1'
#
loop_
_entity.id
_entity.type
_entity.pdbx_description
1 polymer ?
#
loop_
_entity_poly.entity_id
_entity_poly.type
_entity_poly.pdbx_seq_one_letter_code
_entity_poly.pdbx_strand_id
1 'polypeptide(L)'
;MIILIAYDIADNNTRLKLASYLQSKGLVRIQKSVFTGTILPATLKDVDRTLPGFVRNSDDVIHLIPLLEYSLKNMKHYGNPLSQIKLERETLRVV
;
A
#
# COMPACT_ATOMS: atom_id res chain seq x y z
N MET A 1 1.62 9.73 -7.11
CA MET A 1 2.34 8.51 -7.55
C MET A 1 1.58 7.29 -7.04
N ILE A 2 1.75 6.11 -7.64
CA ILE A 2 1.10 4.88 -7.17
C ILE A 2 2.20 4.01 -6.57
N ILE A 3 1.93 3.46 -5.39
CA ILE A 3 2.84 2.55 -4.69
C ILE A 3 2.11 1.26 -4.39
N LEU A 4 2.80 0.13 -4.51
CA LEU A 4 2.42 -1.13 -3.90
C LEU A 4 3.40 -1.44 -2.76
N ILE A 5 2.85 -1.75 -1.60
CA ILE A 5 3.61 -2.13 -0.42
C ILE A 5 3.20 -3.55 -0.07
N ALA A 6 4.14 -4.48 -0.20
CA ALA A 6 3.97 -5.88 0.18
C ALA A 6 4.92 -6.17 1.33
N TYR A 7 4.45 -6.88 2.34
CA TYR A 7 5.28 -7.23 3.48
C TYR A 7 5.07 -8.67 3.92
N ASP A 8 6.10 -9.22 4.54
CA ASP A 8 6.04 -10.43 5.34
C ASP A 8 6.52 -10.09 6.74
N ILE A 9 5.64 -10.21 7.73
CA ILE A 9 5.92 -9.86 9.13
C ILE A 9 5.37 -10.96 10.01
N ALA A 10 6.27 -11.62 10.74
CA ALA A 10 5.94 -12.77 11.58
C ALA A 10 5.01 -12.36 12.73
N ASP A 11 5.39 -11.31 13.47
CA ASP A 11 4.63 -10.85 14.63
C ASP A 11 3.27 -10.24 14.23
N ASN A 12 2.20 -10.80 14.79
CA ASN A 12 0.83 -10.38 14.51
C ASN A 12 0.58 -8.93 14.94
N ASN A 13 1.13 -8.51 16.08
CA ASN A 13 0.89 -7.17 16.61
C ASN A 13 1.55 -6.10 15.73
N THR A 14 2.80 -6.32 15.35
CA THR A 14 3.56 -5.46 14.46
C THR A 14 2.89 -5.37 13.09
N ARG A 15 2.45 -6.51 12.55
CA ARG A 15 1.71 -6.56 11.29
C ARG A 15 0.39 -5.77 11.32
N LEU A 16 -0.37 -5.86 12.42
CA LEU A 16 -1.61 -5.10 12.59
C LEU A 16 -1.33 -3.60 12.73
N LYS A 17 -0.30 -3.22 13.49
CA LYS A 17 0.13 -1.81 13.60
C LYS A 17 0.55 -1.23 12.24
N LEU A 18 1.32 -1.99 11.45
CA LEU A 18 1.71 -1.58 10.10
C LEU A 18 0.48 -1.42 9.21
N ALA A 19 -0.45 -2.37 9.25
CA ALA A 19 -1.69 -2.29 8.48
C ALA A 19 -2.48 -1.01 8.81
N SER A 20 -2.71 -0.72 10.10
CA SER A 20 -3.40 0.50 10.53
C SER A 20 -2.65 1.76 10.13
N TYR A 21 -1.32 1.76 10.23
CA TYR A 21 -0.49 2.87 9.77
C TYR A 21 -0.68 3.14 8.27
N LEU A 22 -0.59 2.12 7.42
CA LEU A 22 -0.73 2.30 5.97
C LEU A 22 -2.15 2.74 5.57
N GLN A 23 -3.19 2.24 6.25
CA GLN A 23 -4.56 2.72 6.07
C GLN A 23 -4.69 4.20 6.45
N SER A 24 -4.08 4.64 7.55
CA SER A 24 -4.07 6.05 7.97
C SER A 24 -3.39 6.99 6.97
N LYS A 25 -2.53 6.45 6.09
CA LYS A 25 -1.88 7.19 5.00
C LYS A 25 -2.67 7.19 3.69
N GLY A 26 -3.89 6.63 3.71
CA GLY A 26 -4.77 6.56 2.54
C GLY A 26 -4.50 5.40 1.60
N LEU A 27 -3.64 4.43 1.97
CA LEU A 27 -3.42 3.24 1.17
C LEU A 27 -4.52 2.20 1.41
N VAL A 28 -4.91 1.51 0.34
CA VAL A 28 -5.97 0.49 0.37
C VAL A 28 -5.35 -0.88 0.57
N ARG A 29 -5.88 -1.63 1.54
CA ARG A 29 -5.47 -3.01 1.81
C ARG A 29 -6.16 -3.97 0.84
N ILE A 30 -5.40 -4.56 -0.08
CA ILE A 30 -5.95 -5.46 -1.11
C ILE A 30 -5.78 -6.94 -0.77
N GLN A 31 -4.76 -7.27 0.03
CA GLN A 31 -4.55 -8.60 0.63
C GLN A 31 -4.11 -8.45 2.09
N LYS A 32 -4.04 -9.57 2.82
CA LYS A 32 -3.61 -9.58 4.24
C LYS A 32 -2.32 -8.80 4.46
N SER A 33 -1.37 -8.90 3.54
CA SER A 33 -0.07 -8.22 3.67
C SER A 33 0.32 -7.39 2.44
N VAL A 34 -0.67 -6.89 1.70
CA VAL A 34 -0.43 -6.06 0.51
C VAL A 34 -1.35 -4.84 0.50
N PHE A 35 -0.74 -3.68 0.29
CA PHE A 35 -1.37 -2.37 0.20
C PHE A 35 -1.04 -1.71 -1.13
N THR A 36 -1.97 -0.94 -1.67
CA THR A 36 -1.70 -0.12 -2.86
C THR A 36 -2.57 1.13 -2.86
N GLY A 37 -2.13 2.17 -3.56
CA GLY A 37 -2.92 3.37 -3.73
C GLY A 37 -2.13 4.55 -4.27
N THR A 38 -2.85 5.62 -4.60
CA THR A 38 -2.24 6.91 -4.91
C THR A 38 -1.74 7.54 -3.62
N ILE A 39 -0.48 7.98 -3.63
CA ILE A 39 0.16 8.63 -2.49
C ILE A 39 0.84 9.92 -2.94
N LEU A 40 0.82 10.94 -2.08
CA LEU A 40 1.54 12.19 -2.28
C LEU A 40 3.03 11.99 -2.01
N PRO A 41 3.94 12.68 -2.72
CA PRO A 41 5.39 12.51 -2.52
C PRO A 41 5.84 12.74 -1.07
N ALA A 42 5.30 13.76 -0.40
CA ALA A 42 5.59 14.04 1.01
C ALA A 42 5.16 12.89 1.92
N THR A 43 3.93 12.38 1.73
CA THR A 43 3.42 11.23 2.49
C THR A 43 4.24 9.97 2.23
N LEU A 44 4.69 9.74 0.99
CA LEU A 44 5.56 8.59 0.68
C LEU A 44 6.90 8.72 1.41
N LYS A 45 7.50 9.91 1.46
CA LYS A 45 8.74 10.15 2.19
C LYS A 45 8.59 9.85 3.68
N ASP A 46 7.45 10.23 4.27
CA ASP A 46 7.14 9.89 5.68
C ASP A 46 6.94 8.39 5.88
N VAL A 47 6.27 7.71 4.94
CA VAL A 47 6.10 6.26 4.94
C VAL A 47 7.45 5.57 4.89
N ASP A 48 8.29 5.89 3.91
CA ASP A 48 9.62 5.33 3.70
C ASP A 48 10.50 5.46 4.95
N ARG A 49 10.49 6.62 5.60
CA ARG A 49 11.22 6.83 6.87
C ARG A 49 10.70 5.96 8.03
N THR A 50 9.41 5.64 8.04
CA THR A 50 8.76 4.95 9.16
C THR A 50 8.83 3.42 9.02
N LEU A 51 8.80 2.89 7.80
CA LEU A 51 8.74 1.44 7.53
C LEU A 51 9.86 0.61 8.17
N PRO A 52 11.15 1.05 8.18
CA PRO A 52 12.21 0.29 8.82
C PRO A 52 11.95 0.02 10.32
N GLY A 53 11.20 0.90 11.00
CA GLY A 53 10.80 0.71 12.39
C GLY A 53 9.78 -0.43 12.62
N PHE A 54 9.24 -1.03 11.57
CA PHE A 54 8.35 -2.19 11.66
C PHE A 54 9.07 -3.53 11.43
N VAL A 55 10.32 -3.52 10.95
CA VAL A 55 11.13 -4.74 10.80
C VAL A 55 11.74 -5.04 12.17
N ARG A 56 11.26 -6.11 12.83
CA ARG A 56 11.66 -6.46 14.21
C ARG A 56 12.41 -7.79 14.28
N ASN A 57 12.13 -8.69 13.35
CA ASN A 57 12.80 -9.98 13.22
C ASN A 57 13.71 -9.99 11.98
N SER A 58 14.66 -10.92 11.95
CA SER A 58 15.61 -11.07 10.84
C SER A 58 14.94 -11.51 9.53
N ASP A 59 13.75 -12.10 9.61
CA ASP A 59 12.94 -12.60 8.51
C ASP A 59 11.78 -11.65 8.13
N ASP A 60 11.59 -10.54 8.86
CA ASP A 60 10.61 -9.53 8.47
C ASP A 60 11.10 -8.78 7.22
N VAL A 61 10.25 -8.67 6.20
CA VAL A 61 10.57 -8.02 4.93
C VAL A 61 9.45 -7.07 4.52
N ILE A 62 9.82 -5.87 4.05
CA ILE A 62 8.88 -4.90 3.49
C ILE A 62 9.41 -4.44 2.14
N HIS A 63 8.60 -4.58 1.09
CA HIS A 63 8.89 -4.09 -0.25
C HIS A 63 8.05 -2.85 -0.54
N LEU A 64 8.69 -1.80 -1.07
CA LEU A 64 8.03 -0.65 -1.66
C LEU A 64 8.26 -0.69 -3.17
N ILE A 65 7.18 -0.80 -3.94
CA ILE A 65 7.25 -0.98 -5.38
C ILE A 65 6.50 0.17 -6.05
N PRO A 66 7.20 1.13 -6.69
CA PRO A 66 6.53 2.16 -7.48
C PRO A 66 5.83 1.52 -8.67
N LEU A 67 4.56 1.91 -8.87
CA LEU A 67 3.74 1.42 -9.97
C LEU A 67 3.38 2.56 -10.92
N LEU A 68 3.24 2.19 -12.19
CA LEU A 68 2.57 3.01 -13.17
C LEU A 68 1.05 2.80 -13.06
N GLU A 69 0.28 3.77 -13.52
CA GLU A 69 -1.19 3.65 -13.57
C GLU A 69 -1.62 2.45 -14.43
N TYR A 70 -0.89 2.17 -15.51
CA TYR A 70 -1.08 0.98 -16.34
C TYR A 70 -0.98 -0.31 -15.52
N SER A 71 0.03 -0.41 -14.63
CA SER A 71 0.25 -1.60 -13.80
C SER A 71 -0.93 -1.86 -12.86
N LEU A 72 -1.51 -0.79 -12.29
CA LEU A 72 -2.67 -0.90 -11.39
C LEU A 72 -3.95 -1.25 -12.16
N LYS A 73 -4.20 -0.58 -13.30
CA LYS A 73 -5.39 -0.82 -14.14
C LYS A 73 -5.45 -2.24 -14.70
N ASN A 74 -4.29 -2.81 -15.04
CA ASN A 74 -4.18 -4.14 -15.63
C ASN A 74 -3.84 -5.22 -14.59
N MET A 75 -3.89 -4.89 -13.29
CA MET A 75 -3.66 -5.85 -12.22
C MET A 75 -4.73 -6.94 -12.27
N LYS A 76 -4.29 -8.18 -12.49
CA LYS A 76 -5.15 -9.36 -12.39
C LYS A 76 -5.13 -9.86 -10.94
N HIS A 77 -6.28 -10.25 -10.44
CA HIS A 77 -6.39 -10.98 -9.18
C HIS A 77 -7.25 -12.21 -9.40
N TYR A 78 -7.02 -13.23 -8.58
CA TYR A 78 -7.79 -14.47 -8.58
C TYR A 78 -8.26 -14.71 -7.14
N GLY A 79 -9.54 -15.07 -6.97
CA GLY A 79 -10.19 -15.14 -5.66
C GLY A 79 -10.77 -13.80 -5.19
N ASN A 80 -10.91 -13.64 -3.87
CA ASN A 80 -11.64 -12.52 -3.27
C ASN A 80 -10.66 -11.54 -2.58
N PRO A 81 -10.36 -10.37 -3.17
CA PRO A 81 -9.51 -9.36 -2.53
C PRO A 81 -10.21 -8.73 -1.31
N LEU A 82 -9.42 -8.23 -0.35
CA LEU A 82 -9.97 -7.60 0.87
C LEU A 82 -10.65 -6.26 0.61
N SER A 83 -10.32 -5.60 -0.50
CA SER A 83 -10.91 -4.33 -0.90
C SER A 83 -10.74 -4.15 -2.40
N GLN A 84 -11.63 -3.35 -2.99
CA GLN A 84 -11.50 -2.89 -4.37
C GLN A 84 -10.64 -1.63 -4.42
N ILE A 85 -9.77 -1.55 -5.43
CA ILE A 85 -8.96 -0.37 -5.68
C ILE A 85 -9.81 0.63 -6.47
N LYS A 86 -10.03 1.82 -5.92
CA LYS A 86 -10.61 2.93 -6.67
C LYS A 86 -9.48 3.86 -7.10
N LEU A 87 -9.27 3.95 -8.41
CA LEU A 87 -8.45 5.01 -8.98
C LEU A 87 -9.32 6.28 -9.01
N GLU A 88 -9.14 7.18 -8.05
CA GLU A 88 -9.80 8.47 -8.08
C GLU A 88 -9.21 9.33 -9.20
N ARG A 89 -9.84 9.33 -10.39
CA ARG A 89 -9.89 10.49 -11.29
C ARG A 89 -11.14 10.43 -12.17
N GLU A 90 -12.15 11.21 -11.80
CA GLU A 90 -12.98 11.96 -12.75
C GLU A 90 -13.69 13.10 -12.01
N THR A 91 -13.08 14.28 -12.00
CA THR A 91 -13.87 15.53 -12.04
C THR A 91 -13.52 16.18 -13.37
N LEU A 92 -14.23 15.79 -14.42
CA LEU A 92 -14.35 16.60 -15.61
C LEU A 92 -15.05 17.90 -15.21
N ARG A 93 -14.29 18.95 -14.92
CA ARG A 93 -14.83 20.30 -15.07
C ARG A 93 -14.75 20.64 -16.55
N VAL A 94 -15.84 20.35 -17.25
CA VAL A 94 -16.13 21.03 -18.50
C VAL A 94 -16.36 22.49 -18.14
N VAL A 95 -15.50 23.37 -18.66
CA VAL A 95 -15.74 24.82 -18.71
C VAL A 95 -16.12 25.15 -20.14
#